data_AF-A0A7C5LV34-F1
#
_entry.id   AF-A0A7C5LV34-F1
#
_cell.length_a   1.000
_cell.length_b   1.000
_cell.length_c   1.000
_cell.angle_alpha   90.00
_cell.angle_beta   90.00
_cell.angle_gamma   90.00
#
_symmetry.space_group_name_H-M   'P 1'
#
loop_
_entity.id
_entity.type
_entity.pdbx_description
1 polymer ?
#
loop_
_entity_poly.entity_id
_entity_poly.type
_entity_poly.pdbx_seq_one_letter_code
_entity_poly.pdbx_strand_id
1 'polypeptide(L)'
;MRAEPIASRLYAQTVVEHERRLPAAGEVLVAAGEQVESGRVIARCQERGPLRVVDAAEQLGIARDALPQYLRVRLGQEVQEGQALAAGGFMGWRAALAPVAGRVAGIAAGRIFLEETPRPIELRANLPGQVIRVLPGRGAVIRALVSRVVGIWGAGGEGYGPLVLRSAAPTESLHWISIDLACRGKIVVGGCCLDKRVLLRAARFRALGLVVGGLAEHLRAAALELGLVVVVTDGLGAVPMAGPVFDLLAAHEGDEALAAGGRGEPVARLPELVIPLGAVRGPVHVAPDRPLAVGDRVRVTRAPYLGATGCVLAVVEAEGEVWARVSLDDDETVVVAYRNLERLG
;
A
#
# COMPACT_ATOMS: atom_id res chain seq x y z
N MET A 1 -22.19 27.65 3.84
CA MET A 1 -21.73 26.25 4.01
C MET A 1 -20.57 26.32 4.98
N ARG A 2 -20.69 25.81 6.22
CA ARG A 2 -19.62 25.95 7.22
C ARG A 2 -18.38 25.23 6.69
N ALA A 3 -17.27 25.94 6.54
CA ALA A 3 -16.01 25.34 6.09
C ALA A 3 -15.58 24.31 7.15
N GLU A 4 -15.71 23.04 6.83
CA GLU A 4 -15.19 21.97 7.69
C GLU A 4 -13.66 21.98 7.60
N PRO A 5 -12.95 21.85 8.73
CA PRO A 5 -11.50 21.79 8.71
C PRO A 5 -11.05 20.51 7.97
N ILE A 6 -9.87 20.55 7.35
CA ILE A 6 -9.26 19.31 6.87
C ILE A 6 -9.04 18.43 8.11
N ALA A 7 -9.66 17.25 8.12
CA ALA A 7 -9.48 16.26 9.18
C ALA A 7 -7.97 16.08 9.46
N SER A 8 -7.59 15.99 10.73
CA SER A 8 -6.19 15.81 11.11
C SER A 8 -5.59 14.64 10.33
N ARG A 9 -4.38 14.81 9.82
CA ARG A 9 -3.64 13.73 9.14
C ARG A 9 -2.47 13.22 9.97
N LEU A 10 -2.33 13.67 11.22
CA LEU A 10 -1.32 13.20 12.15
C LEU A 10 -1.96 12.86 13.48
N TYR A 11 -1.88 11.59 13.85
CA TYR A 11 -2.41 11.06 15.11
C TYR A 11 -1.25 10.42 15.86
N ALA A 12 -0.79 11.07 16.93
CA ALA A 12 0.24 10.49 17.79
C ALA A 12 -0.23 9.18 18.45
N GLN A 13 -1.52 9.07 18.73
CA GLN A 13 -2.14 7.85 19.25
C GLN A 13 -3.61 7.80 18.86
N THR A 14 -4.02 6.76 18.14
CA THR A 14 -5.40 6.51 17.74
C THR A 14 -5.69 5.02 17.66
N VAL A 15 -6.95 4.65 17.48
CA VAL A 15 -7.37 3.27 17.24
C VAL A 15 -7.83 3.13 15.80
N VAL A 16 -7.30 2.14 15.10
CA VAL A 16 -7.69 1.82 13.73
C VAL A 16 -8.39 0.46 13.68
N GLU A 17 -9.38 0.35 12.80
CA GLU A 17 -9.99 -0.92 12.42
C GLU A 17 -9.43 -1.33 11.05
N HIS A 18 -8.48 -2.25 11.06
CA HIS A 18 -7.81 -2.72 9.86
C HIS A 18 -8.51 -3.99 9.34
N GLU A 19 -9.32 -3.80 8.31
CA GLU A 19 -9.99 -4.90 7.63
C GLU A 19 -9.03 -5.61 6.67
N ARG A 20 -8.93 -6.94 6.83
CA ARG A 20 -8.16 -7.85 5.99
C ARG A 20 -9.11 -8.77 5.24
N ARG A 21 -8.97 -8.87 3.91
CA ARG A 21 -9.77 -9.77 3.07
C ARG A 21 -8.92 -10.60 2.11
N LEU A 22 -9.30 -11.86 1.98
CA LEU A 22 -8.84 -12.77 0.93
C LEU A 22 -9.37 -12.30 -0.43
N PRO A 23 -8.64 -12.56 -1.52
CA PRO A 23 -9.13 -12.27 -2.87
C PRO A 23 -10.28 -13.21 -3.28
N ALA A 24 -10.25 -14.48 -2.85
CA ALA A 24 -11.29 -15.47 -3.08
C ALA A 24 -11.96 -15.94 -1.76
N ALA A 25 -12.98 -16.78 -1.86
CA ALA A 25 -13.53 -17.45 -0.68
C ALA A 25 -12.50 -18.46 -0.14
N GLY A 26 -12.41 -18.59 1.18
CA GLY A 26 -11.44 -19.46 1.83
C GLY A 26 -11.80 -19.81 3.28
N GLU A 27 -10.79 -20.18 4.05
CA GLU A 27 -10.89 -20.54 5.45
C GLU A 27 -10.36 -19.40 6.32
N VAL A 28 -11.12 -19.01 7.35
CA VAL A 28 -10.66 -18.05 8.37
C VAL A 28 -10.13 -18.83 9.56
N LEU A 29 -8.94 -18.48 10.05
CA LEU A 29 -8.14 -19.23 11.02
C LEU A 29 -8.12 -18.58 12.42
N VAL A 30 -8.94 -17.56 12.64
CA VAL A 30 -9.01 -16.78 13.89
C VAL A 30 -10.44 -16.57 14.33
N ALA A 31 -10.64 -16.32 15.61
CA ALA A 31 -11.94 -16.05 16.22
C ALA A 31 -12.08 -14.58 16.67
N ALA A 32 -13.32 -14.10 16.81
CA ALA A 32 -13.57 -12.81 17.43
C ALA A 32 -13.12 -12.81 18.90
N GLY A 33 -12.46 -11.73 19.31
CA GLY A 33 -11.84 -11.57 20.63
C GLY A 33 -10.36 -11.99 20.70
N GLU A 34 -9.86 -12.76 19.73
CA GLU A 34 -8.48 -13.25 19.69
C GLU A 34 -7.46 -12.10 19.54
N GLN A 35 -6.34 -12.21 20.24
CA GLN A 35 -5.19 -11.31 20.07
C GLN A 35 -4.24 -11.92 19.03
N VAL A 36 -3.83 -11.13 18.05
CA VAL A 36 -2.96 -11.56 16.96
C VAL A 36 -1.72 -10.68 16.87
N GLU A 37 -0.60 -11.28 16.48
CA GLU A 37 0.60 -10.56 16.05
C GLU A 37 0.53 -10.25 14.55
N SER A 38 1.30 -9.28 14.07
CA SER A 38 1.29 -8.86 12.66
C SER A 38 1.59 -9.99 11.67
N GLY A 39 2.50 -10.89 12.00
CA GLY A 39 2.88 -12.04 11.17
C GLY A 39 1.86 -13.18 11.14
N ARG A 40 0.85 -13.17 12.03
CA ARG A 40 -0.15 -14.25 12.14
C ARG A 40 -0.95 -14.39 10.85
N VAL A 41 -0.98 -15.60 10.29
CA VAL A 41 -1.90 -15.95 9.20
C VAL A 41 -3.31 -16.06 9.77
N ILE A 42 -4.21 -15.18 9.35
CA ILE A 42 -5.58 -15.07 9.85
C ILE A 42 -6.60 -15.74 8.95
N ALA A 43 -6.28 -15.95 7.67
CA ALA A 43 -7.13 -16.65 6.72
C ALA A 43 -6.29 -17.20 5.55
N ARG A 44 -6.82 -18.17 4.81
CA ARG A 44 -6.18 -18.71 3.60
C ARG A 44 -7.19 -19.09 2.54
N CYS A 45 -6.84 -18.96 1.27
CA CYS A 45 -7.63 -19.45 0.16
C CYS A 45 -6.76 -20.07 -0.92
N GLN A 46 -7.41 -20.72 -1.90
CA GLN A 46 -6.78 -21.15 -3.14
C GLN A 46 -7.23 -20.20 -4.25
N GLU A 47 -6.29 -19.45 -4.82
CA GLU A 47 -6.55 -18.65 -6.00
C GLU A 47 -6.47 -19.53 -7.24
N ARG A 48 -7.52 -19.52 -8.06
CA ARG A 48 -7.54 -20.30 -9.30
C ARG A 48 -6.44 -19.79 -10.23
N GLY A 49 -5.64 -20.70 -10.77
CA GLY A 49 -4.64 -20.34 -11.76
C GLY A 49 -5.30 -19.88 -13.07
N PRO A 50 -4.64 -19.00 -13.83
CA PRO A 50 -5.17 -18.54 -15.11
C PRO A 50 -5.28 -19.69 -16.13
N LEU A 51 -6.19 -19.55 -17.08
CA LEU A 51 -6.29 -20.48 -18.21
C LEU A 51 -5.18 -20.18 -19.22
N ARG A 52 -4.34 -21.18 -19.50
CA ARG A 52 -3.27 -21.12 -20.50
C ARG A 52 -3.68 -21.90 -21.75
N VAL A 53 -3.43 -21.32 -22.92
CA VAL A 53 -3.77 -21.92 -24.20
C VAL A 53 -2.49 -22.37 -24.89
N VAL A 54 -2.43 -23.64 -25.26
CA VAL A 54 -1.33 -24.23 -26.03
C VAL A 54 -1.84 -24.57 -27.42
N ASP A 55 -1.30 -23.92 -28.46
CA ASP A 55 -1.62 -24.25 -29.86
C ASP A 55 -0.84 -25.50 -30.30
N ALA A 56 -1.30 -26.66 -29.81
CA ALA A 56 -0.60 -27.93 -29.96
C ALA A 56 -0.54 -28.40 -31.42
N ALA A 57 -1.57 -28.12 -32.24
CA ALA A 57 -1.56 -28.47 -33.65
C ALA A 57 -0.49 -27.69 -34.43
N GLU A 58 -0.36 -26.39 -34.15
CA GLU A 58 0.68 -25.54 -34.74
C GLU A 58 2.08 -25.99 -34.32
N GLN A 59 2.31 -26.26 -33.02
CA GLN A 59 3.61 -26.73 -32.52
C GLN A 59 4.03 -28.08 -33.10
N LEU A 60 3.07 -28.97 -33.40
CA LEU A 60 3.33 -30.25 -34.04
C LEU A 60 3.43 -30.15 -35.58
N GLY A 61 2.93 -29.06 -36.17
CA GLY A 61 2.85 -28.87 -37.62
C GLY A 61 1.83 -29.80 -38.28
N ILE A 62 0.67 -30.00 -37.66
CA ILE A 62 -0.42 -30.87 -38.14
C ILE A 62 -1.71 -30.07 -38.38
N ALA A 63 -2.65 -30.66 -39.12
CA ALA A 63 -3.99 -30.10 -39.23
C ALA A 63 -4.69 -30.09 -37.85
N ARG A 64 -5.48 -29.04 -37.56
CA ARG A 64 -6.17 -28.87 -36.26
C ARG A 64 -7.04 -30.07 -35.88
N ASP A 65 -7.71 -30.67 -36.87
CA ASP A 65 -8.63 -31.79 -36.69
C ASP A 65 -7.89 -33.12 -36.44
N ALA A 66 -6.58 -33.18 -36.72
CA ALA A 66 -5.76 -34.36 -36.49
C ALA A 66 -5.23 -34.45 -35.05
N LEU A 67 -5.25 -33.35 -34.27
CA LEU A 67 -4.72 -33.31 -32.91
C LEU A 67 -5.19 -34.45 -32.00
N PRO A 68 -6.46 -34.89 -31.99
CA PRO A 68 -6.93 -35.95 -31.11
C PRO A 68 -6.10 -37.24 -31.16
N GLN A 69 -5.48 -37.55 -32.31
CA GLN A 69 -4.66 -38.74 -32.51
C GLN A 69 -3.26 -38.64 -31.89
N TYR A 70 -2.80 -37.42 -31.59
CA TYR A 70 -1.45 -37.13 -31.09
C TYR A 70 -1.42 -36.76 -29.60
N LEU A 71 -2.59 -36.67 -28.95
CA LEU A 71 -2.71 -36.33 -27.54
C LEU A 71 -2.02 -37.38 -26.65
N ARG A 72 -1.28 -36.89 -25.66
CA ARG A 72 -0.68 -37.68 -24.57
C ARG A 72 -1.38 -37.46 -23.23
N VAL A 73 -2.38 -36.59 -23.22
CA VAL A 73 -3.16 -36.22 -22.04
C VAL A 73 -4.66 -36.30 -22.31
N ARG A 74 -5.46 -36.38 -21.24
CA ARG A 74 -6.93 -36.41 -21.30
C ARG A 74 -7.54 -35.23 -20.57
N LEU A 75 -8.79 -34.90 -20.88
CA LEU A 75 -9.58 -33.92 -20.13
C LEU A 75 -9.57 -34.28 -18.63
N GLY A 76 -9.34 -33.27 -17.78
CA GLY A 76 -9.26 -33.42 -16.33
C GLY A 76 -7.92 -33.94 -15.79
N GLN A 77 -6.96 -34.32 -16.65
CA GLN A 77 -5.66 -34.82 -16.21
C GLN A 77 -4.78 -33.69 -15.68
N GLU A 78 -4.08 -33.94 -14.57
CA GLU A 78 -3.01 -33.08 -14.06
C GLU A 78 -1.71 -33.28 -14.84
N VAL A 79 -1.01 -32.18 -15.10
CA VAL A 79 0.25 -32.14 -15.85
C VAL A 79 1.27 -31.28 -15.13
N GLN A 80 2.55 -31.62 -15.27
CA GLN A 80 3.66 -30.82 -14.77
C GLN A 80 4.22 -29.91 -15.88
N GLU A 81 4.90 -28.84 -15.50
CA GLU A 81 5.64 -28.01 -16.46
C GLU A 81 6.65 -28.87 -17.25
N GLY A 82 6.71 -28.67 -18.56
CA GLY A 82 7.56 -29.44 -19.47
C GLY A 82 7.02 -30.82 -19.87
N GLN A 83 5.91 -31.27 -19.29
CA GLN A 83 5.29 -32.55 -19.69
C GLN A 83 4.72 -32.47 -21.12
N ALA A 84 4.91 -33.51 -21.91
CA ALA A 84 4.33 -33.60 -23.24
C ALA A 84 2.79 -33.73 -23.18
N LEU A 85 2.09 -32.75 -23.74
CA LEU A 85 0.63 -32.74 -23.88
C LEU A 85 0.18 -33.48 -25.14
N ALA A 86 0.95 -33.32 -26.22
CA ALA A 86 0.77 -34.02 -27.48
C ALA A 86 2.13 -34.24 -28.13
N ALA A 87 2.30 -35.33 -28.87
CA ALA A 87 3.58 -35.65 -29.53
C ALA A 87 3.35 -36.32 -30.88
N GLY A 88 4.11 -35.91 -31.89
CA GLY A 88 4.00 -36.37 -33.29
C GLY A 88 5.31 -36.26 -34.08
N GLY A 89 5.23 -36.47 -35.39
CA GLY A 89 6.39 -36.54 -36.30
C GLY A 89 7.04 -37.94 -36.36
N PHE A 90 7.94 -38.15 -37.34
CA PHE A 90 8.69 -39.42 -37.48
C PHE A 90 9.50 -39.70 -36.21
N MET A 91 9.19 -40.79 -35.51
CA MET A 91 9.80 -41.15 -34.22
C MET A 91 9.46 -40.22 -33.03
N GLY A 92 8.47 -39.34 -33.14
CA GLY A 92 7.96 -38.55 -32.00
C GLY A 92 8.79 -37.32 -31.60
N TRP A 93 9.67 -36.83 -32.49
CA TRP A 93 10.57 -35.71 -32.24
C TRP A 93 9.89 -34.35 -32.01
N ARG A 94 8.61 -34.19 -32.40
CA ARG A 94 7.84 -32.96 -32.13
C ARG A 94 6.91 -33.18 -30.96
N ALA A 95 6.96 -32.30 -29.98
CA ALA A 95 6.08 -32.33 -28.83
C ALA A 95 5.55 -30.93 -28.51
N ALA A 96 4.27 -30.87 -28.17
CA ALA A 96 3.68 -29.71 -27.52
C ALA A 96 3.80 -29.92 -26.00
N LEU A 97 4.58 -29.08 -25.34
CA LEU A 97 4.87 -29.20 -23.90
C LEU A 97 3.96 -28.29 -23.08
N ALA A 98 3.69 -28.71 -21.84
CA ALA A 98 2.98 -27.91 -20.85
C ALA A 98 3.86 -26.72 -20.44
N PRO A 99 3.42 -25.45 -20.62
CA PRO A 99 4.20 -24.29 -20.21
C PRO A 99 4.17 -24.05 -18.70
N VAL A 100 3.24 -24.69 -17.98
CA VAL A 100 3.06 -24.60 -16.52
C VAL A 100 2.45 -25.92 -16.02
N ALA A 101 2.59 -26.19 -14.73
CA ALA A 101 1.81 -27.22 -14.07
C ALA A 101 0.33 -26.82 -13.99
N GLY A 102 -0.58 -27.78 -14.16
CA GLY A 102 -2.01 -27.50 -14.15
C GLY A 102 -2.86 -28.71 -14.52
N ARG A 103 -4.12 -28.45 -14.87
CA ARG A 103 -5.09 -29.46 -15.27
C ARG A 103 -5.61 -29.19 -16.67
N VAL A 104 -5.77 -30.23 -17.49
CA VAL A 104 -6.38 -30.12 -18.82
C VAL A 104 -7.86 -29.77 -18.68
N ALA A 105 -8.20 -28.52 -18.96
CA ALA A 105 -9.55 -27.96 -18.83
C ALA A 105 -10.39 -28.14 -20.10
N GLY A 106 -9.75 -28.32 -21.26
CA GLY A 106 -10.43 -28.47 -22.54
C GLY A 106 -9.46 -28.78 -23.67
N ILE A 107 -9.99 -29.40 -24.73
CA ILE A 107 -9.26 -29.62 -25.98
C ILE A 107 -10.22 -29.28 -27.11
N ALA A 108 -9.89 -28.28 -27.92
CA ALA A 108 -10.74 -27.85 -29.03
C ALA A 108 -9.94 -27.11 -30.12
N ALA A 109 -10.36 -27.25 -31.38
CA ALA A 109 -9.82 -26.52 -32.52
C ALA A 109 -8.27 -26.56 -32.65
N GLY A 110 -7.66 -27.72 -32.36
CA GLY A 110 -6.20 -27.89 -32.39
C GLY A 110 -5.46 -27.29 -31.20
N ARG A 111 -6.17 -26.88 -30.13
CA ARG A 111 -5.60 -26.26 -28.93
C ARG A 111 -5.91 -27.07 -27.68
N ILE A 112 -5.02 -26.98 -26.70
CA ILE A 112 -5.16 -27.56 -25.37
C ILE A 112 -5.26 -26.41 -24.37
N PHE A 113 -6.31 -26.41 -23.57
CA PHE A 113 -6.56 -25.42 -22.52
C PHE A 113 -6.13 -26.02 -21.19
N LEU A 114 -5.18 -25.38 -20.52
CA LEU A 114 -4.68 -25.77 -19.21
C LEU A 114 -5.14 -24.77 -18.16
N GLU A 115 -5.86 -25.24 -17.14
CA GLU A 115 -6.11 -24.46 -15.93
C GLU A 115 -4.87 -24.61 -15.04
N GLU A 116 -4.09 -23.54 -14.87
CA GLU A 116 -2.88 -23.56 -14.06
C GLU A 116 -3.19 -23.97 -12.61
N THR A 117 -2.29 -24.71 -11.97
CA THR A 117 -2.50 -25.21 -10.60
C THR A 117 -2.83 -24.04 -9.65
N PRO A 118 -3.90 -24.16 -8.83
CA PRO A 118 -4.25 -23.11 -7.88
C PRO A 118 -3.09 -22.75 -6.96
N ARG A 119 -2.94 -21.46 -6.66
CA ARG A 119 -1.89 -20.96 -5.77
C ARG A 119 -2.47 -20.71 -4.37
N PRO A 120 -1.84 -21.24 -3.30
CA PRO A 120 -2.27 -20.94 -1.94
C PRO A 120 -1.97 -19.48 -1.63
N ILE A 121 -2.95 -18.79 -1.07
CA ILE A 121 -2.81 -17.43 -0.55
C ILE A 121 -3.02 -17.45 0.95
N GLU A 122 -2.05 -16.93 1.67
CA GLU A 122 -2.13 -16.69 3.11
C GLU A 122 -2.36 -15.21 3.37
N LEU A 123 -3.44 -14.91 4.08
CA LEU A 123 -3.75 -13.56 4.54
C LEU A 123 -3.17 -13.37 5.93
N ARG A 124 -2.17 -12.49 6.05
CA ARG A 124 -1.60 -12.09 7.34
C ARG A 124 -2.36 -10.94 7.97
N ALA A 125 -2.26 -10.83 9.29
CA ALA A 125 -2.85 -9.77 10.10
C ALA A 125 -2.32 -8.38 9.73
N ASN A 126 -1.03 -8.26 9.45
CA ASN A 126 -0.30 -7.02 9.12
C ASN A 126 -0.29 -5.93 10.22
N LEU A 127 -1.10 -6.07 11.27
CA LEU A 127 -1.03 -5.25 12.48
C LEU A 127 -1.26 -6.16 13.69
N PRO A 128 -0.50 -5.98 14.78
CA PRO A 128 -0.84 -6.62 16.04
C PRO A 128 -2.09 -5.95 16.65
N GLY A 129 -2.98 -6.75 17.23
CA GLY A 129 -4.20 -6.22 17.84
C GLY A 129 -5.26 -7.29 18.08
N GLN A 130 -6.47 -6.83 18.37
CA GLN A 130 -7.60 -7.69 18.69
C GLN A 130 -8.49 -7.91 17.47
N VAL A 131 -8.86 -9.15 17.17
CA VAL A 131 -9.88 -9.47 16.18
C VAL A 131 -11.26 -9.05 16.71
N ILE A 132 -11.83 -7.98 16.17
CA ILE A 132 -13.14 -7.46 16.61
C ILE A 132 -14.30 -8.00 15.78
N ARG A 133 -14.02 -8.49 14.57
CA ARG A 133 -15.04 -9.03 13.66
C ARG A 133 -14.41 -10.06 12.72
N VAL A 134 -15.02 -11.24 12.64
CA VAL A 134 -14.70 -12.24 11.63
C VAL A 134 -15.56 -11.98 10.39
N LEU A 135 -14.97 -12.08 9.21
CA LEU A 135 -15.66 -12.01 7.91
C LEU A 135 -15.73 -13.44 7.35
N PRO A 136 -16.87 -14.14 7.49
CA PRO A 136 -16.98 -15.56 7.15
C PRO A 136 -16.47 -15.87 5.74
N GLY A 137 -15.55 -16.82 5.65
CA GLY A 137 -14.93 -17.25 4.40
C GLY A 137 -14.08 -16.20 3.67
N ARG A 138 -13.82 -15.03 4.29
CA ARG A 138 -13.15 -13.90 3.64
C ARG A 138 -12.01 -13.30 4.45
N GLY A 139 -12.06 -13.27 5.78
CA GLY A 139 -10.99 -12.67 6.58
C GLY A 139 -11.46 -12.18 7.94
N ALA A 140 -10.88 -11.07 8.41
CA ALA A 140 -11.19 -10.50 9.72
C ALA A 140 -10.87 -9.00 9.78
N VAL A 141 -11.38 -8.34 10.80
CA VAL A 141 -11.12 -6.93 11.12
C VAL A 141 -10.36 -6.87 12.43
N ILE A 142 -9.19 -6.23 12.40
CA ILE A 142 -8.27 -6.14 13.52
C ILE A 142 -8.31 -4.72 14.07
N ARG A 143 -8.60 -4.58 15.37
CA ARG A 143 -8.50 -3.32 16.08
C ARG A 143 -7.12 -3.19 16.68
N ALA A 144 -6.40 -2.13 16.32
CA ALA A 144 -5.05 -1.86 16.78
C ALA A 144 -4.94 -0.43 17.33
N LEU A 145 -4.13 -0.27 18.38
CA LEU A 145 -3.69 1.04 18.88
C LEU A 145 -2.41 1.43 18.14
N VAL A 146 -2.38 2.63 17.56
CA VAL A 146 -1.35 3.00 16.59
C VAL A 146 -1.03 4.50 16.63
N SER A 147 0.18 4.87 16.22
CA SER A 147 0.45 6.18 15.63
C SER A 147 0.04 6.13 14.16
N ARG A 148 -0.58 7.19 13.63
CA ARG A 148 -1.08 7.21 12.25
C ARG A 148 -0.75 8.52 11.55
N VAL A 149 -0.22 8.41 10.34
CA VAL A 149 -0.01 9.53 9.41
C VAL A 149 -0.83 9.27 8.16
N VAL A 150 -1.74 10.18 7.81
CA VAL A 150 -2.56 10.08 6.60
C VAL A 150 -1.89 10.92 5.49
N GLY A 151 -1.64 10.29 4.36
CA GLY A 151 -1.08 10.94 3.19
C GLY A 151 -2.13 11.70 2.38
N ILE A 152 -1.65 12.60 1.53
CA ILE A 152 -2.44 13.32 0.53
C ILE A 152 -2.49 12.58 -0.82
N TRP A 153 -1.47 11.75 -1.08
CA TRP A 153 -1.34 10.96 -2.29
C TRP A 153 -0.54 9.70 -2.00
N GLY A 154 -0.83 8.62 -2.72
CA GLY A 154 -0.06 7.40 -2.64
C GLY A 154 -0.24 6.51 -3.85
N ALA A 155 0.60 5.47 -3.90
CA ALA A 155 0.62 4.45 -4.93
C ALA A 155 0.97 3.10 -4.31
N GLY A 156 0.56 2.01 -4.96
CA GLY A 156 0.83 0.65 -4.51
C GLY A 156 -0.15 0.15 -3.45
N GLY A 157 -0.02 -1.14 -3.13
CA GLY A 157 -0.81 -1.81 -2.10
C GLY A 157 -0.29 -1.50 -0.70
N GLU A 158 0.12 -2.54 0.02
CA GLU A 158 0.61 -2.43 1.39
C GLU A 158 2.04 -2.97 1.51
N GLY A 159 2.83 -2.31 2.35
CA GLY A 159 4.14 -2.77 2.79
C GLY A 159 4.18 -2.77 4.31
N TYR A 160 4.59 -3.90 4.91
CA TYR A 160 4.74 -4.03 6.37
C TYR A 160 6.18 -4.39 6.72
N GLY A 161 6.85 -3.53 7.48
CA GLY A 161 8.23 -3.74 7.91
C GLY A 161 8.76 -2.57 8.73
N PRO A 162 10.02 -2.64 9.18
CA PRO A 162 10.62 -1.61 10.00
C PRO A 162 10.84 -0.31 9.23
N LEU A 163 10.68 0.82 9.93
CA LEU A 163 11.02 2.14 9.41
C LEU A 163 12.54 2.32 9.33
N VAL A 164 12.99 3.07 8.31
CA VAL A 164 14.38 3.51 8.20
C VAL A 164 14.44 4.92 7.65
N LEU A 165 15.13 5.81 8.35
CA LEU A 165 15.28 7.20 7.91
C LEU A 165 16.48 7.31 6.96
N ARG A 166 16.29 8.06 5.87
CA ARG A 166 17.32 8.34 4.86
C ARG A 166 17.50 9.82 4.53
N SER A 167 16.84 10.67 5.31
CA SER A 167 17.06 12.11 5.40
C SER A 167 17.31 12.45 6.86
N ALA A 168 18.20 13.39 7.14
CA ALA A 168 18.48 13.92 8.48
C ALA A 168 17.50 15.02 8.90
N ALA A 169 16.82 15.66 7.94
CA ALA A 169 15.87 16.75 8.18
C ALA A 169 14.62 16.64 7.31
N PRO A 170 13.48 17.23 7.75
CA PRO A 170 12.22 17.26 7.00
C PRO A 170 12.34 17.94 5.62
N THR A 171 13.27 18.87 5.47
CA THR A 171 13.52 19.64 4.25
C THR A 171 14.49 18.96 3.28
N GLU A 172 15.20 17.92 3.72
CA GLU A 172 16.23 17.27 2.94
C GLU A 172 15.64 16.28 1.92
N SER A 173 16.01 16.44 0.65
CA SER A 173 15.62 15.49 -0.39
C SER A 173 16.33 14.14 -0.22
N LEU A 174 15.60 13.06 -0.43
CA LEU A 174 16.17 11.72 -0.56
C LEU A 174 17.12 11.69 -1.75
N HIS A 175 18.39 11.42 -1.48
CA HIS A 175 19.38 11.20 -2.51
C HIS A 175 19.44 9.72 -2.87
N TRP A 176 19.51 9.38 -4.16
CA TRP A 176 19.50 7.98 -4.61
C TRP A 176 20.63 7.13 -4.00
N ILE A 177 21.75 7.75 -3.61
CA ILE A 177 22.87 7.05 -2.98
C ILE A 177 22.54 6.52 -1.58
N SER A 178 21.59 7.17 -0.88
CA SER A 178 21.10 6.74 0.44
C SER A 178 20.22 5.49 0.36
N ILE A 179 19.77 5.12 -0.86
CA ILE A 179 18.99 3.92 -1.10
C ILE A 179 19.95 2.79 -1.49
N ASP A 180 20.25 1.94 -0.52
CA ASP A 180 21.19 0.84 -0.63
C ASP A 180 20.59 -0.48 -0.12
N LEU A 181 21.44 -1.50 0.07
CA LEU A 181 21.00 -2.82 0.52
C LEU A 181 20.40 -2.79 1.94
N ALA A 182 20.73 -1.80 2.77
CA ALA A 182 20.18 -1.69 4.13
C ALA A 182 18.71 -1.25 4.13
N CYS A 183 18.18 -0.75 3.00
CA CYS A 183 16.76 -0.45 2.81
C CYS A 183 15.92 -1.68 2.42
N ARG A 184 16.55 -2.83 2.14
CA ARG A 184 15.84 -4.04 1.76
C ARG A 184 14.91 -4.51 2.87
N GLY A 185 13.64 -4.75 2.53
CA GLY A 185 12.66 -5.19 3.51
C GLY A 185 12.29 -4.13 4.54
N LYS A 186 12.50 -2.83 4.25
CA LYS A 186 12.18 -1.71 5.13
C LYS A 186 11.31 -0.67 4.43
N ILE A 187 10.60 0.13 5.21
CA ILE A 187 9.88 1.31 4.74
C ILE A 187 10.80 2.51 4.90
N VAL A 188 11.19 3.12 3.78
CA VAL A 188 12.14 4.23 3.76
C VAL A 188 11.41 5.55 3.96
N VAL A 189 11.88 6.35 4.91
CA VAL A 189 11.35 7.68 5.23
C VAL A 189 12.35 8.76 4.81
N GLY A 190 11.85 9.86 4.22
CA GLY A 190 12.67 11.05 3.96
C GLY A 190 11.86 12.30 3.66
N GLY A 191 12.52 13.45 3.54
CA GLY A 191 11.86 14.75 3.38
C GLY A 191 11.08 14.87 2.07
N CYS A 192 11.76 14.77 0.93
CA CYS A 192 11.12 14.76 -0.38
C CYS A 192 11.83 13.85 -1.40
N CYS A 193 11.10 13.34 -2.39
CA CYS A 193 11.63 12.54 -3.48
C CYS A 193 11.49 13.31 -4.80
N LEU A 194 12.61 13.84 -5.28
CA LEU A 194 12.68 14.64 -6.52
C LEU A 194 13.44 13.95 -7.65
N ASP A 195 14.04 12.80 -7.38
CA ASP A 195 14.90 12.07 -8.31
C ASP A 195 14.34 10.67 -8.60
N LYS A 196 14.04 10.37 -9.88
CA LYS A 196 13.56 9.05 -10.33
C LYS A 196 14.48 7.90 -9.92
N ARG A 197 15.79 8.14 -9.76
CA ARG A 197 16.77 7.12 -9.34
C ARG A 197 16.50 6.60 -7.93
N VAL A 198 15.87 7.39 -7.06
CA VAL A 198 15.42 6.95 -5.73
C VAL A 198 14.39 5.82 -5.89
N LEU A 199 13.38 6.02 -6.73
CA LEU A 199 12.34 5.01 -7.00
C LEU A 199 12.93 3.74 -7.63
N LEU A 200 13.78 3.89 -8.63
CA LEU A 200 14.43 2.76 -9.30
C LEU A 200 15.29 1.93 -8.32
N ARG A 201 16.01 2.59 -7.41
CA ARG A 201 16.81 1.91 -6.39
C ARG A 201 15.95 1.28 -5.30
N ALA A 202 14.87 1.94 -4.88
CA ALA A 202 13.92 1.37 -3.92
C ALA A 202 13.32 0.06 -4.46
N ALA A 203 12.92 0.04 -5.75
CA ALA A 203 12.46 -1.17 -6.43
C ALA A 203 13.57 -2.23 -6.52
N ARG A 204 14.77 -1.84 -6.96
CA ARG A 204 15.92 -2.75 -7.11
C ARG A 204 16.32 -3.42 -5.80
N PHE A 205 16.40 -2.66 -4.70
CA PHE A 205 16.77 -3.16 -3.38
C PHE A 205 15.58 -3.76 -2.61
N ARG A 206 14.38 -3.79 -3.20
CA ARG A 206 13.17 -4.32 -2.58
C ARG A 206 12.86 -3.65 -1.24
N ALA A 207 12.90 -2.33 -1.22
CA ALA A 207 12.27 -1.56 -0.15
C ALA A 207 10.76 -1.88 -0.15
N LEU A 208 10.16 -1.94 1.04
CA LEU A 208 8.74 -2.25 1.20
C LEU A 208 7.85 -1.06 0.91
N GLY A 209 8.37 0.16 1.05
CA GLY A 209 7.67 1.38 0.71
C GLY A 209 8.54 2.63 0.89
N LEU A 210 8.02 3.75 0.41
CA LEU A 210 8.59 5.09 0.56
C LEU A 210 7.55 6.01 1.22
N VAL A 211 7.93 6.69 2.29
CA VAL A 211 7.12 7.73 2.95
C VAL A 211 7.87 9.05 2.84
N VAL A 212 7.29 10.02 2.16
CA VAL A 212 7.92 11.32 1.89
C VAL A 212 6.96 12.48 2.10
N GLY A 213 7.48 13.65 2.47
CA GLY A 213 6.70 14.90 2.49
C GLY A 213 6.24 15.29 1.09
N GLY A 214 7.21 15.36 0.18
CA GLY A 214 7.02 15.78 -1.21
C GLY A 214 7.40 14.70 -2.22
N LEU A 215 6.61 14.55 -3.30
CA LEU A 215 7.01 13.77 -4.49
C LEU A 215 6.90 14.64 -5.75
N ALA A 216 7.96 14.74 -6.54
CA ALA A 216 7.90 15.48 -7.81
C ALA A 216 6.80 14.92 -8.73
N GLU A 217 5.98 15.81 -9.31
CA GLU A 217 4.77 15.44 -10.06
C GLU A 217 5.04 14.39 -11.16
N HIS A 218 6.11 14.59 -11.92
CA HIS A 218 6.52 13.73 -13.02
C HIS A 218 6.94 12.31 -12.58
N LEU A 219 7.15 12.07 -11.27
CA LEU A 219 7.53 10.77 -10.72
C LEU A 219 6.34 9.89 -10.35
N ARG A 220 5.12 10.43 -10.32
CA ARG A 220 3.90 9.68 -9.95
C ARG A 220 3.66 8.49 -10.87
N ALA A 221 3.80 8.69 -12.18
CA ALA A 221 3.67 7.62 -13.17
C ALA A 221 4.70 6.51 -12.94
N ALA A 222 5.96 6.88 -12.68
CA ALA A 222 7.02 5.92 -12.40
C ALA A 222 6.78 5.11 -11.12
N ALA A 223 6.27 5.74 -10.05
CA ALA A 223 5.92 5.03 -8.81
C ALA A 223 4.83 3.97 -9.04
N LEU A 224 3.82 4.28 -9.86
CA LEU A 224 2.75 3.36 -10.24
C LEU A 224 3.25 2.22 -11.13
N GLU A 225 4.04 2.54 -12.16
CA GLU A 225 4.62 1.55 -13.09
C GLU A 225 5.54 0.55 -12.38
N LEU A 226 6.29 1.01 -11.37
CA LEU A 226 7.17 0.17 -10.57
C LEU A 226 6.43 -0.64 -9.49
N GLY A 227 5.12 -0.40 -9.29
CA GLY A 227 4.33 -1.06 -8.25
C GLY A 227 4.83 -0.76 -6.82
N LEU A 228 5.51 0.36 -6.61
CA LEU A 228 6.03 0.74 -5.29
C LEU A 228 4.90 1.20 -4.38
N VAL A 229 4.99 0.83 -3.10
CA VAL A 229 4.19 1.46 -2.05
C VAL A 229 4.78 2.84 -1.77
N VAL A 230 4.02 3.90 -2.03
CA VAL A 230 4.44 5.28 -1.77
C VAL A 230 3.34 6.00 -1.01
N VAL A 231 3.72 6.72 0.04
CA VAL A 231 2.85 7.60 0.82
C VAL A 231 3.47 9.00 0.81
N VAL A 232 2.72 9.98 0.33
CA VAL A 232 3.11 11.38 0.29
C VAL A 232 2.29 12.14 1.34
N THR A 233 2.96 12.72 2.34
CA THR A 233 2.28 13.26 3.54
C THR A 233 1.86 14.73 3.42
N ASP A 234 2.56 15.54 2.61
CA ASP A 234 2.41 17.00 2.61
C ASP A 234 2.01 17.56 1.25
N GLY A 235 2.67 17.12 0.17
CA GLY A 235 2.50 17.80 -1.11
C GLY A 235 3.12 17.11 -2.32
N LEU A 236 2.77 17.60 -3.51
CA LEU A 236 3.46 17.24 -4.75
C LEU A 236 4.48 18.34 -5.09
N GLY A 237 5.66 17.93 -5.57
CA GLY A 237 6.81 18.80 -5.79
C GLY A 237 7.83 18.78 -4.64
N ALA A 238 8.62 19.85 -4.55
CA ALA A 238 9.63 20.08 -3.51
C ALA A 238 8.99 20.59 -2.21
N VAL A 239 8.04 19.82 -1.68
CA VAL A 239 7.36 20.13 -0.43
C VAL A 239 8.06 19.39 0.69
N PRO A 240 8.57 20.08 1.73
CA PRO A 240 9.18 19.42 2.87
C PRO A 240 8.13 18.61 3.64
N MET A 241 8.59 17.58 4.34
CA MET A 241 7.73 16.91 5.32
C MET A 241 7.45 17.87 6.48
N ALA A 242 6.24 17.91 7.01
CA ALA A 242 5.99 18.69 8.22
C ALA A 242 6.86 18.19 9.37
N GLY A 243 7.49 19.11 10.12
CA GLY A 243 8.36 18.79 11.26
C GLY A 243 7.74 17.78 12.23
N PRO A 244 6.50 17.98 12.71
CA PRO A 244 5.84 17.04 13.62
C PRO A 244 5.63 15.63 13.04
N VAL A 245 5.44 15.51 11.71
CA VAL A 245 5.37 14.20 11.05
C VAL A 245 6.75 13.56 11.05
N PHE A 246 7.79 14.30 10.65
CA PHE A 246 9.16 13.81 10.61
C PHE A 246 9.65 13.38 12.01
N ASP A 247 9.38 14.18 13.04
CA ASP A 247 9.75 13.89 14.42
C ASP A 247 9.08 12.61 14.93
N LEU A 248 7.79 12.42 14.61
CA LEU A 248 7.07 11.19 14.95
C LEU A 248 7.69 9.97 14.25
N LEU A 249 8.01 10.07 12.96
CA LEU A 249 8.62 8.98 12.21
C LEU A 249 10.05 8.68 12.70
N ALA A 250 10.81 9.71 13.04
CA ALA A 250 12.16 9.59 13.59
C ALA A 250 12.15 8.90 14.97
N ALA A 251 11.18 9.23 15.83
CA ALA A 251 11.00 8.57 17.12
C ALA A 251 10.67 7.07 17.02
N HIS A 252 10.23 6.61 15.85
CA HIS A 252 9.87 5.23 15.55
C HIS A 252 10.84 4.57 14.53
N GLU A 253 12.07 5.09 14.38
CA GLU A 253 13.05 4.43 13.52
C GLU A 253 13.35 3.01 14.02
N GLY A 254 13.27 2.04 13.11
CA GLY A 254 13.44 0.62 13.42
C GLY A 254 12.17 -0.09 13.90
N ASP A 255 11.14 0.64 14.32
CA ASP A 255 9.85 0.05 14.67
C ASP A 255 9.11 -0.43 13.41
N GLU A 256 8.35 -1.52 13.56
CA GLU A 256 7.48 -2.05 12.52
C GLU A 256 6.36 -1.06 12.19
N ALA A 257 6.06 -0.90 10.90
CA ALA A 257 4.98 -0.06 10.42
C ALA A 257 4.28 -0.68 9.21
N LEU A 258 3.03 -0.30 9.00
CA LEU A 258 2.24 -0.60 7.81
C LEU A 258 2.10 0.67 6.97
N ALA A 259 2.70 0.69 5.79
CA ALA A 259 2.45 1.70 4.77
C ALA A 259 1.41 1.19 3.78
N ALA A 260 0.41 2.01 3.47
CA ALA A 260 -0.62 1.72 2.48
C ALA A 260 -0.72 2.86 1.46
N GLY A 261 -0.57 2.54 0.18
CA GLY A 261 -0.61 3.52 -0.91
C GLY A 261 -2.01 3.98 -1.33
N GLY A 262 -3.07 3.43 -0.72
CA GLY A 262 -4.45 3.84 -0.94
C GLY A 262 -5.08 3.35 -2.25
N ARG A 263 -4.39 2.51 -3.05
CA ARG A 263 -4.96 1.89 -4.25
C ARG A 263 -4.71 0.38 -4.28
N GLY A 264 -5.76 -0.38 -4.00
CA GLY A 264 -5.72 -1.85 -4.02
C GLY A 264 -7.00 -2.54 -3.55
N GLU A 265 -7.93 -1.82 -2.90
CA GLU A 265 -9.22 -2.36 -2.43
C GLU A 265 -10.43 -1.73 -3.17
N PRO A 266 -11.61 -2.39 -3.14
CA PRO A 266 -12.85 -1.86 -3.74
C PRO A 266 -13.30 -0.50 -3.17
N VAL A 267 -12.83 -0.14 -1.98
CA VAL A 267 -13.07 1.17 -1.33
C VAL A 267 -11.75 1.92 -1.33
N ALA A 268 -11.72 3.12 -1.92
CA ALA A 268 -10.54 3.97 -1.92
C ALA A 268 -10.18 4.36 -0.47
N ARG A 269 -9.17 3.70 0.11
CA ARG A 269 -8.59 4.13 1.38
C ARG A 269 -7.64 5.29 1.11
N LEU A 270 -7.60 6.26 2.00
CA LEU A 270 -6.56 7.27 1.97
C LEU A 270 -5.20 6.58 2.15
N PRO A 271 -4.16 7.05 1.45
CA PRO A 271 -2.81 6.56 1.70
C PRO A 271 -2.45 6.88 3.15
N GLU A 272 -1.75 5.96 3.82
CA GLU A 272 -1.45 6.12 5.24
C GLU A 272 -0.21 5.33 5.64
N LEU A 273 0.40 5.76 6.74
CA LEU A 273 1.36 4.99 7.51
C LEU A 273 0.81 4.79 8.91
N VAL A 274 0.88 3.55 9.39
CA VAL A 274 0.38 3.14 10.69
C VAL A 274 1.50 2.43 11.45
N ILE A 275 1.82 2.88 12.65
CA ILE A 275 2.88 2.33 13.50
C ILE A 275 2.19 1.74 14.75
N PRO A 276 2.20 0.42 14.96
CA PRO A 276 1.60 -0.20 16.14
C PRO A 276 2.24 0.29 17.44
N LEU A 277 1.40 0.59 18.43
CA LEU A 277 1.83 0.96 19.78
C LEU A 277 1.61 -0.20 20.73
N GLY A 278 2.64 -0.61 21.47
CA GLY A 278 2.55 -1.71 22.42
C GLY A 278 1.68 -1.43 23.66
N ALA A 279 1.44 -0.15 23.99
CA ALA A 279 0.57 0.26 25.08
C ALA A 279 0.08 1.71 24.87
N VAL A 280 -1.06 2.04 25.48
CA VAL A 280 -1.58 3.42 25.58
C VAL A 280 -0.57 4.26 26.36
N ARG A 281 -0.02 5.31 25.73
CA ARG A 281 0.82 6.32 26.38
C ARG A 281 0.06 7.65 26.37
N GLY A 282 -0.62 7.95 27.48
CA GLY A 282 -1.44 9.17 27.59
C GLY A 282 -2.79 9.07 26.89
N PRO A 283 -3.55 10.19 26.81
CA PRO A 283 -4.88 10.20 26.21
C PRO A 283 -4.81 9.81 24.73
N VAL A 284 -5.68 8.89 24.30
CA VAL A 284 -5.86 8.56 22.88
C VAL A 284 -6.41 9.80 22.19
N HIS A 285 -5.66 10.35 21.23
CA HIS A 285 -6.14 11.43 20.37
C HIS A 285 -7.14 10.84 19.37
N VAL A 286 -8.41 10.89 19.76
CA VAL A 286 -9.50 10.89 18.78
C VAL A 286 -9.48 12.28 18.17
N ALA A 287 -9.24 12.41 16.86
CA ALA A 287 -9.32 13.73 16.21
C ALA A 287 -10.65 14.36 16.64
N PRO A 288 -10.62 15.51 17.33
CA PRO A 288 -11.85 16.04 17.85
C PRO A 288 -12.67 16.51 16.65
N ASP A 289 -13.91 16.00 16.57
CA ASP A 289 -14.90 16.29 15.53
C ASP A 289 -15.47 17.72 15.71
N ARG A 290 -14.56 18.67 15.96
CA ARG A 290 -14.83 20.06 16.27
C ARG A 290 -14.03 20.99 15.34
N PRO A 291 -14.60 22.15 14.97
CA PRO A 291 -13.89 23.22 14.27
C PRO A 291 -12.58 23.64 14.97
N LEU A 292 -11.63 24.19 14.20
CA LEU A 292 -10.40 24.79 14.73
C LEU A 292 -10.76 25.88 15.75
N ALA A 293 -10.07 25.87 16.88
CA ALA A 293 -10.19 26.85 17.94
C ALA A 293 -8.84 27.57 18.13
N VAL A 294 -8.89 28.74 18.77
CA VAL A 294 -7.68 29.45 19.21
C VAL A 294 -6.84 28.54 20.09
N GLY A 295 -5.54 28.50 19.83
CA GLY A 295 -4.57 27.60 20.47
C GLY A 295 -4.41 26.25 19.78
N ASP A 296 -5.28 25.86 18.83
CA ASP A 296 -5.07 24.64 18.06
C ASP A 296 -3.78 24.75 17.23
N ARG A 297 -2.96 23.70 17.26
CA ARG A 297 -1.78 23.60 16.39
C ARG A 297 -2.22 23.17 15.00
N VAL A 298 -1.72 23.86 13.98
CA VAL A 298 -2.14 23.67 12.58
C VAL A 298 -0.96 23.61 11.63
N ARG A 299 -1.18 22.95 10.49
CA ARG A 299 -0.33 22.97 9.30
C ARG A 299 -1.04 23.70 8.18
N VAL A 300 -0.32 24.55 7.46
CA VAL A 300 -0.82 25.20 6.23
C VAL A 300 -0.61 24.27 5.04
N THR A 301 -1.69 24.00 4.31
CA THR A 301 -1.76 23.00 3.22
C THR A 301 -1.75 23.61 1.82
N ARG A 302 -1.54 24.93 1.70
CA ARG A 302 -1.48 25.65 0.42
C ARG A 302 -0.41 26.74 0.45
N ALA A 303 0.11 27.06 -0.73
CA ALA A 303 0.98 28.22 -0.92
C ALA A 303 0.31 29.53 -0.44
N PRO A 304 1.09 30.54 -0.01
CA PRO A 304 2.56 30.58 -0.03
C PRO A 304 3.23 29.83 1.14
N TYR A 305 2.51 29.55 2.21
CA TYR A 305 3.06 28.96 3.44
C TYR A 305 2.94 27.43 3.48
N LEU A 306 2.97 26.75 2.33
CA LEU A 306 2.74 25.31 2.25
C LEU A 306 3.75 24.54 3.13
N GLY A 307 3.23 23.72 4.06
CA GLY A 307 4.03 22.92 4.99
C GLY A 307 4.40 23.64 6.29
N ALA A 308 4.20 24.96 6.38
CA ALA A 308 4.47 25.71 7.61
C ALA A 308 3.51 25.29 8.73
N THR A 309 4.03 25.24 9.95
CA THR A 309 3.30 24.88 11.16
C THR A 309 3.20 26.07 12.11
N GLY A 310 2.16 26.09 12.93
CA GLY A 310 1.91 27.18 13.87
C GLY A 310 0.68 26.99 14.73
N CYS A 311 0.29 28.04 15.45
CA CYS A 311 -0.86 28.05 16.35
C CYS A 311 -1.94 29.03 15.87
N VAL A 312 -3.21 28.62 15.92
CA VAL A 312 -4.34 29.48 15.60
C VAL A 312 -4.47 30.58 16.65
N LEU A 313 -4.34 31.85 16.24
CA LEU A 313 -4.54 33.02 17.10
C LEU A 313 -5.99 33.50 17.07
N ALA A 314 -6.65 33.41 15.92
CA ALA A 314 -8.04 33.81 15.75
C ALA A 314 -8.66 33.10 14.55
N VAL A 315 -9.97 32.85 14.61
CA VAL A 315 -10.78 32.42 13.46
C VAL A 315 -11.77 33.55 13.17
N VAL A 316 -11.79 34.02 11.93
CA VAL A 316 -12.58 35.18 11.50
C VAL A 316 -13.41 34.78 10.29
N GLU A 317 -14.71 35.06 10.33
CA GLU A 317 -15.61 34.91 9.19
C GLU A 317 -15.79 36.28 8.52
N ALA A 318 -15.47 36.37 7.23
CA ALA A 318 -15.60 37.58 6.43
C ALA A 318 -16.14 37.22 5.04
N GLU A 319 -17.19 37.91 4.60
CA GLU A 319 -17.76 37.75 3.26
C GLU A 319 -18.19 36.31 2.91
N GLY A 320 -18.59 35.52 3.92
CA GLY A 320 -19.00 34.12 3.74
C GLY A 320 -17.84 33.13 3.60
N GLU A 321 -16.59 33.59 3.71
CA GLU A 321 -15.40 32.74 3.86
C GLU A 321 -14.87 32.78 5.29
N VAL A 322 -14.35 31.64 5.74
CA VAL A 322 -13.71 31.52 7.05
C VAL A 322 -12.19 31.59 6.85
N TRP A 323 -11.54 32.45 7.62
CA TRP A 323 -10.10 32.66 7.65
C TRP A 323 -9.59 32.40 9.06
N ALA A 324 -8.32 32.03 9.20
CA ALA A 324 -7.67 32.01 10.49
C ALA A 324 -6.37 32.81 10.45
N ARG A 325 -6.12 33.53 11.55
CA ARG A 325 -4.82 34.13 11.83
C ARG A 325 -3.98 33.09 12.55
N VAL A 326 -2.81 32.79 12.03
CA VAL A 326 -1.91 31.74 12.55
C VAL A 326 -0.57 32.39 12.88
N SER A 327 -0.04 32.11 14.07
CA SER A 327 1.36 32.38 14.40
C SER A 327 2.17 31.19 13.94
N LEU A 328 2.98 31.35 12.90
CA LEU A 328 3.90 30.32 12.45
C LEU A 328 5.02 30.12 13.48
N ASP A 329 5.65 28.94 13.45
CA ASP A 329 6.73 28.58 14.38
C ASP A 329 8.02 29.42 14.15
N ASP A 330 8.10 30.20 13.08
CA ASP A 330 9.15 31.19 12.79
C ASP A 330 8.79 32.63 13.25
N ASP A 331 7.79 32.75 14.12
CA ASP A 331 7.23 33.99 14.67
C ASP A 331 6.55 34.92 13.64
N GLU A 332 6.37 34.50 12.38
CA GLU A 332 5.54 35.23 11.41
C GLU A 332 4.04 35.02 11.70
N THR A 333 3.26 36.11 11.70
CA THR A 333 1.79 36.00 11.79
C THR A 333 1.16 36.12 10.41
N VAL A 334 0.43 35.09 10.00
CA VAL A 334 -0.16 34.98 8.66
C VAL A 334 -1.68 34.84 8.73
N VAL A 335 -2.37 35.23 7.65
CA VAL A 335 -3.81 35.00 7.48
C VAL A 335 -4.02 33.98 6.37
N VAL A 336 -4.66 32.87 6.72
CA VAL A 336 -4.81 31.71 5.84
C VAL A 336 -6.29 31.32 5.78
N ALA A 337 -6.79 30.98 4.60
CA ALA A 337 -8.15 30.46 4.47
C ALA A 337 -8.30 29.22 5.35
N TYR A 338 -9.37 29.14 6.11
CA TYR A 338 -9.59 28.06 7.10
C TYR A 338 -9.55 26.67 6.46
N ARG A 339 -10.07 26.55 5.23
CA ARG A 339 -10.01 25.31 4.40
C ARG A 339 -8.59 24.86 4.05
N ASN A 340 -7.60 25.73 4.17
CA ASN A 340 -6.19 25.43 3.90
C ASN A 340 -5.43 25.07 5.19
N LEU A 341 -6.11 24.96 6.33
CA LEU A 341 -5.52 24.55 7.59
C LEU A 341 -5.90 23.12 7.93
N GLU A 342 -4.94 22.42 8.49
CA GLU A 342 -5.08 21.07 8.99
C GLU A 342 -4.65 21.04 10.45
N ARG A 343 -5.48 20.46 11.34
CA ARG A 343 -5.12 20.33 12.76
C ARG A 343 -4.01 19.30 12.94
N LEU A 344 -2.99 19.64 13.72
CA LEU A 344 -1.97 18.71 14.20
C LEU A 344 -2.30 18.33 15.65
N GLY A 345 -2.64 17.06 15.88
CA GLY A 345 -3.12 16.53 17.18
C GLY A 345 -4.63 16.62 17.37
#